data_AF-A0A141W3C4-F1
#
_entry.id   AF-A0A141W3C4-F1
#
_cell.length_a   1.000
_cell.length_b   1.000
_cell.length_c   1.000
_cell.angle_alpha   90.00
_cell.angle_beta   90.00
_cell.angle_gamma   90.00
#
_symmetry.space_group_name_H-M   'P 1'
#
loop_
_entity.id
_entity.type
_entity.pdbx_description
1 polymer ?
#
loop_
_entity_poly.entity_id
_entity_poly.type
_entity_poly.pdbx_seq_one_letter_code
_entity_poly.pdbx_strand_id
1 'polypeptide(L)'
;CDGYTKNDILLLSYLSAEPGANDPIESAVRFAAETDLEILKSRPNKHEVPGYKVTGFVPFNPNTKMSNATVVINETNEVFRVAKGAPQVIIKLVGGNDDAVHAVNTLAGRGLRALGVARTIPGDLETYELVGMITLLDPPRPDSAETIRRCNEYGVEVKMITGDQLIIAKEVAHRLGMSRVILDAGHLVDPDKSDEEITQHCERADGFAQVIPEHKYRVVELLQKRGLLVGMTGDGVNDAPALKKANVGIAVHGCTDAARSAADIVLLAPGLSTIVDGITTSRAIFQRMRSYALYRITSTVHFLMFFFCITLIEDWQMSAILLILIALLNDAATLVIAVDNAKISQKPDKWRLGQLITLSLVLGTLLTAASFAHYYIAKDVFHFDSEKIATVMYLHISSCPHFVIFSTRLSGYFWENIPSITFIIAVLGTQVFAMLISIYGLLTPKIGWGWGVTIICISLGYFVFLDFVKVQLFRYWSFELTAKLWPSKTRRTKLQDRKAYAINHARIVGNI
;
A
#
# COMPACT_ATOMS: atom_id res chain seq x y z
N CYS A 1 16.15 -33.99 -29.49
CA CYS A 1 17.39 -34.08 -30.28
C CYS A 1 17.81 -35.53 -30.30
N ASP A 2 18.21 -36.04 -31.46
CA ASP A 2 18.54 -37.45 -31.64
C ASP A 2 19.71 -37.84 -30.74
N GLY A 3 19.52 -38.89 -29.93
CA GLY A 3 20.60 -39.49 -29.13
C GLY A 3 20.75 -39.00 -27.67
N TYR A 4 20.08 -37.92 -27.25
CA TYR A 4 20.19 -37.40 -25.87
C TYR A 4 18.94 -37.66 -25.03
N THR A 5 19.11 -38.18 -23.82
CA THR A 5 18.03 -38.41 -22.85
C THR A 5 17.82 -37.23 -21.91
N LYS A 6 16.71 -37.23 -21.16
CA LYS A 6 16.43 -36.23 -20.10
C LYS A 6 17.60 -36.12 -19.11
N ASN A 7 18.19 -37.26 -18.74
CA ASN A 7 19.27 -37.31 -17.75
C ASN A 7 20.56 -36.69 -18.31
N ASP A 8 20.84 -36.88 -19.60
CA ASP A 8 22.02 -36.30 -20.25
C ASP A 8 21.93 -34.78 -20.31
N ILE A 9 20.76 -34.24 -20.64
CA ILE A 9 20.50 -32.79 -20.64
C ILE A 9 20.75 -32.19 -19.25
N LEU A 10 20.24 -32.85 -18.20
CA LEU A 10 20.38 -32.39 -16.83
C LEU A 10 21.81 -32.50 -16.32
N LEU A 11 22.53 -33.57 -16.67
CA LEU A 11 23.94 -33.77 -16.34
C LEU A 11 24.84 -32.72 -17.00
N LEU A 12 24.66 -32.46 -18.30
CA LEU A 12 25.43 -31.44 -19.02
C LEU A 12 25.12 -30.04 -18.49
N SER A 13 23.85 -29.76 -18.16
CA SER A 13 23.49 -28.50 -17.51
C SER A 13 24.07 -28.35 -16.10
N TYR A 14 24.27 -29.45 -15.37
CA TYR A 14 24.96 -29.46 -14.07
C TYR A 14 26.46 -29.21 -14.20
N LEU A 15 27.11 -29.80 -15.20
CA LEU A 15 28.55 -29.59 -15.47
C LEU A 15 28.89 -28.14 -15.82
N SER A 16 27.93 -27.41 -16.38
CA SER A 16 28.01 -25.97 -16.66
C SER A 16 27.39 -25.10 -15.56
N ALA A 17 27.06 -25.68 -14.40
CA ALA A 17 26.58 -24.95 -13.21
C ALA A 17 27.71 -24.60 -12.24
N GLU A 18 27.69 -23.38 -11.73
CA GLU A 18 28.72 -22.91 -10.79
C GLU A 18 28.46 -23.50 -9.39
N PRO A 19 29.43 -24.21 -8.77
CA PRO A 19 29.23 -24.87 -7.47
C PRO A 19 28.95 -23.91 -6.29
N GLY A 20 29.25 -22.63 -6.43
CA GLY A 20 29.08 -21.60 -5.39
C GLY A 20 28.14 -20.45 -5.73
N ALA A 21 27.56 -20.40 -6.94
CA ALA A 21 26.67 -19.31 -7.31
C ALA A 21 25.37 -19.36 -6.49
N ASN A 22 24.99 -18.21 -5.95
CA ASN A 22 23.73 -18.03 -5.22
C ASN A 22 22.60 -17.55 -6.17
N ASP A 23 22.69 -17.94 -7.45
CA ASP A 23 21.69 -17.63 -8.47
C ASP A 23 20.54 -18.65 -8.41
N PRO A 24 19.26 -18.21 -8.43
CA PRO A 24 18.12 -19.12 -8.37
C PRO A 24 18.07 -20.15 -9.51
N ILE A 25 18.52 -19.81 -10.72
CA ILE A 25 18.52 -20.73 -11.86
C ILE A 25 19.58 -21.82 -11.63
N GLU A 26 20.79 -21.42 -11.25
CA GLU A 26 21.87 -22.34 -10.90
C GLU A 26 21.49 -23.27 -9.73
N SER A 27 20.82 -22.73 -8.71
CA SER A 27 20.31 -23.50 -7.57
C SER A 27 19.25 -24.52 -8.01
N ALA A 28 18.29 -24.12 -8.86
CA ALA A 28 17.25 -25.00 -9.37
C ALA A 28 17.81 -26.14 -10.23
N VAL A 29 18.76 -25.84 -11.13
CA VAL A 29 19.43 -26.86 -11.95
C VAL A 29 20.20 -27.85 -11.09
N ARG A 30 20.97 -27.37 -10.11
CA ARG A 30 21.72 -28.24 -9.19
C ARG A 30 20.81 -29.11 -8.35
N PHE A 31 19.77 -28.52 -7.76
CA PHE A 31 18.79 -29.25 -6.96
C PHE A 31 18.09 -30.35 -7.78
N ALA A 32 17.65 -30.02 -9.01
CA ALA A 32 17.05 -30.99 -9.91
C ALA A 32 18.03 -32.12 -10.27
N ALA A 33 19.27 -31.78 -10.62
CA ALA A 33 20.30 -32.76 -10.96
C ALA A 33 20.64 -33.70 -9.79
N GLU A 34 20.82 -33.16 -8.58
CA GLU A 34 21.10 -33.96 -7.38
C GLU A 34 19.92 -34.83 -6.95
N THR A 35 18.69 -34.41 -7.26
CA THR A 35 17.46 -35.16 -6.94
C THR A 35 17.15 -36.25 -7.97
N ASP A 36 17.43 -36.03 -9.26
CA ASP A 36 17.05 -36.94 -10.34
C ASP A 36 18.19 -37.88 -10.78
N LEU A 37 19.46 -37.45 -10.74
CA LEU A 37 20.59 -38.21 -11.28
C LEU A 37 21.23 -39.15 -10.23
N GLU A 38 21.23 -40.45 -10.48
CA GLU A 38 21.84 -41.44 -9.57
C GLU A 38 23.35 -41.26 -9.40
N ILE A 39 24.05 -40.84 -10.47
CA ILE A 39 25.49 -40.57 -10.48
C ILE A 39 25.88 -39.47 -9.47
N LEU A 40 24.96 -38.53 -9.20
CA LEU A 40 25.18 -37.44 -8.24
C LEU A 40 24.70 -37.79 -6.82
N LYS A 41 23.88 -38.83 -6.64
CA LYS A 41 23.42 -39.31 -5.33
C LYS A 41 24.45 -40.19 -4.63
N SER A 42 25.18 -40.99 -5.39
CA SER A 42 26.14 -41.99 -4.87
C SER A 42 27.54 -41.44 -4.59
N ARG A 43 27.78 -40.14 -4.82
CA ARG A 43 29.11 -39.53 -4.73
C ARG A 43 29.54 -39.22 -3.29
N PRO A 44 30.83 -39.41 -2.94
CA PRO A 44 31.37 -39.10 -1.61
C PRO A 44 31.63 -37.61 -1.38
N ASN A 45 31.84 -36.82 -2.45
CA ASN A 45 32.09 -35.38 -2.38
C ASN A 45 31.07 -34.61 -3.24
N LYS A 46 30.44 -33.56 -2.69
CA LYS A 46 29.45 -32.74 -3.40
C LYS A 46 30.02 -31.91 -4.55
N HIS A 47 31.34 -31.75 -4.63
CA HIS A 47 32.00 -30.90 -5.64
C HIS A 47 32.52 -31.68 -6.86
N GLU A 48 32.49 -33.01 -6.80
CA GLU A 48 33.00 -33.87 -7.87
C GLU A 48 31.84 -34.58 -8.57
N VAL A 49 31.97 -34.78 -9.88
CA VAL A 49 31.04 -35.57 -10.68
C VAL A 49 31.78 -36.85 -11.08
N PRO A 50 31.34 -38.04 -10.62
CA PRO A 50 31.98 -39.29 -11.02
C PRO A 50 32.06 -39.41 -12.56
N GLY A 51 33.25 -39.71 -13.07
CA GLY A 51 33.51 -39.85 -14.52
C GLY A 51 33.84 -38.57 -15.28
N TYR A 52 33.64 -37.38 -14.70
CA TYR A 52 33.84 -36.10 -15.38
C TYR A 52 34.71 -35.14 -14.55
N LYS A 53 35.65 -34.46 -15.22
CA LYS A 53 36.49 -33.42 -14.61
C LYS A 53 36.30 -32.09 -15.32
N VAL A 54 35.79 -31.08 -14.62
CA VAL A 54 35.67 -29.71 -15.14
C VAL A 54 37.03 -29.02 -15.05
N THR A 55 37.63 -28.66 -16.18
CA THR A 55 38.98 -28.05 -16.26
C THR A 55 38.96 -26.55 -16.47
N GLY A 56 37.86 -26.00 -16.99
CA GLY A 56 37.68 -24.57 -17.18
C GLY A 56 36.21 -24.19 -17.08
N PHE A 57 35.93 -23.03 -16.48
CA PHE A 57 34.57 -22.54 -16.29
C PHE A 57 34.51 -21.05 -16.60
N VAL A 58 33.51 -20.65 -17.38
CA VAL A 58 33.19 -19.25 -17.69
C VAL A 58 31.82 -18.97 -17.07
N PRO A 59 31.74 -18.14 -16.02
CA PRO A 59 30.49 -17.83 -15.35
C PRO A 59 29.54 -17.05 -16.27
N PHE A 60 28.26 -16.99 -15.87
CA PHE A 60 27.24 -16.27 -16.62
C PHE A 60 27.62 -14.79 -16.78
N ASN A 61 27.58 -14.30 -18.02
CA ASN A 61 27.77 -12.87 -18.32
C ASN A 61 26.47 -12.29 -18.92
N PRO A 62 25.91 -11.20 -18.36
CA PRO A 62 24.68 -10.57 -18.86
C PRO A 62 24.71 -10.16 -20.35
N ASN A 63 25.89 -9.87 -20.89
CA ASN A 63 26.06 -9.48 -22.30
C ASN A 63 25.98 -10.69 -23.24
N THR A 64 26.58 -11.82 -22.87
CA THR A 64 26.55 -13.06 -23.67
C THR A 64 25.32 -13.92 -23.36
N LYS A 65 24.71 -13.75 -22.18
CA LYS A 65 23.54 -14.50 -21.67
C LYS A 65 23.74 -16.02 -21.65
N MET A 66 24.97 -16.48 -21.43
CA MET A 66 25.33 -17.91 -21.33
C MET A 66 26.50 -18.13 -20.37
N SER A 67 26.60 -19.34 -19.82
CA SER A 67 27.76 -19.87 -19.09
C SER A 67 28.30 -21.11 -19.79
N ASN A 68 29.62 -21.32 -19.70
CA ASN A 68 30.31 -22.42 -20.38
C ASN A 68 31.22 -23.18 -19.42
N ALA A 69 31.34 -24.48 -19.64
CA ALA A 69 32.32 -25.33 -18.97
C ALA A 69 33.10 -26.16 -19.99
N THR A 70 34.40 -26.33 -19.75
CA THR A 70 35.25 -27.31 -20.45
C THR A 70 35.40 -28.52 -19.55
N VAL A 71 35.06 -29.69 -20.08
CA VAL A 71 34.95 -30.95 -19.33
C VAL A 71 35.79 -32.01 -20.01
N VAL A 72 36.45 -32.84 -19.19
CA VAL A 72 37.22 -34.02 -19.63
C VAL A 72 36.54 -35.26 -19.07
N ILE A 73 36.31 -36.26 -19.94
CA ILE A 73 35.81 -37.58 -19.53
C ILE A 73 37.00 -38.40 -19.04
N ASN A 74 36.95 -38.88 -17.79
CA ASN A 74 38.10 -39.56 -17.17
C ASN A 74 38.43 -40.92 -17.82
N GLU A 75 37.43 -41.60 -18.39
CA GLU A 75 37.61 -42.93 -19.00
C GLU A 75 38.23 -42.86 -20.40
N THR A 76 37.87 -41.85 -21.20
CA THR A 76 38.28 -41.72 -22.60
C THR A 76 39.31 -40.62 -22.85
N ASN A 77 39.59 -39.76 -21.85
CA ASN A 77 40.34 -38.51 -21.99
C ASN A 77 39.80 -37.56 -23.09
N GLU A 78 38.54 -37.74 -23.51
CA GLU A 78 37.89 -36.85 -24.47
C GLU A 78 37.55 -35.52 -23.79
N VAL A 79 37.85 -34.42 -24.49
CA VAL A 79 37.55 -33.05 -24.04
C VAL A 79 36.37 -32.53 -24.83
N PHE A 80 35.38 -31.95 -24.15
CA PHE A 80 34.25 -31.26 -24.77
C PHE A 80 33.89 -30.00 -24.00
N ARG A 81 33.19 -29.08 -24.66
CA ARG A 81 32.62 -27.89 -24.02
C ARG A 81 31.11 -28.00 -23.94
N VAL A 82 30.56 -27.51 -22.84
CA VAL A 82 29.13 -27.39 -22.62
C VAL A 82 28.78 -25.93 -22.43
N ALA A 83 27.71 -25.49 -23.09
CA ALA A 83 27.16 -24.17 -22.98
C ALA A 83 25.71 -24.27 -22.50
N LYS A 84 25.32 -23.41 -21.55
CA LYS A 84 23.92 -23.21 -21.18
C LYS A 84 23.58 -21.73 -21.13
N GLY A 85 22.36 -21.38 -21.49
CA GLY A 85 21.97 -19.97 -21.52
C GLY A 85 20.61 -19.70 -22.11
N ALA A 86 20.38 -18.42 -22.42
CA ALA A 86 19.15 -17.98 -23.06
C ALA A 86 18.91 -18.78 -24.36
N PRO A 87 17.70 -19.32 -24.61
CA PRO A 87 17.45 -20.20 -25.75
C PRO A 87 17.85 -19.57 -27.08
N GLN A 88 17.60 -18.27 -27.27
CA GLN A 88 17.94 -17.57 -28.51
C GLN A 88 19.46 -17.51 -28.77
N VAL A 89 20.27 -17.41 -27.71
CA VAL A 89 21.73 -17.41 -27.84
C VAL A 89 22.23 -18.80 -28.15
N ILE A 90 21.71 -19.82 -27.47
CA ILE A 90 22.10 -21.22 -27.69
C ILE A 90 21.68 -21.70 -29.08
N ILE A 91 20.47 -21.36 -29.54
CA ILE A 91 20.00 -21.67 -30.90
C ILE A 91 20.89 -21.00 -31.95
N LYS A 92 21.31 -19.76 -31.72
CA LYS A 92 22.25 -19.07 -32.60
C LYS A 92 23.65 -19.71 -32.59
N LEU A 93 24.10 -20.19 -31.42
CA LEU A 93 25.40 -20.85 -31.25
C LEU A 93 25.51 -22.14 -32.05
N VAL A 94 24.42 -22.89 -32.19
CA VAL A 94 24.36 -24.15 -32.94
C VAL A 94 24.06 -23.97 -34.44
N GLY A 95 24.01 -22.72 -34.93
CA GLY A 95 23.73 -22.44 -36.34
C GLY A 95 22.25 -22.34 -36.72
N GLY A 96 21.34 -22.31 -35.74
CA GLY A 96 19.88 -22.22 -35.94
C GLY A 96 19.17 -23.57 -35.88
N ASN A 97 17.94 -23.59 -35.35
CA ASN A 97 17.09 -24.76 -35.28
C ASN A 97 15.62 -24.33 -35.12
N ASP A 98 14.82 -24.48 -36.18
CA ASP A 98 13.43 -24.00 -36.20
C ASP A 98 12.52 -24.75 -35.22
N ASP A 99 12.74 -26.06 -35.03
CA ASP A 99 11.99 -26.86 -34.06
C ASP A 99 12.26 -26.40 -32.62
N ALA A 100 13.51 -26.03 -32.31
CA ALA A 100 13.88 -25.48 -31.03
C ALA A 100 13.23 -24.11 -30.77
N VAL A 101 13.12 -23.26 -31.80
CA VAL A 101 12.40 -21.98 -31.72
C VAL A 101 10.91 -22.24 -31.46
N HIS A 102 10.29 -23.17 -32.18
CA HIS A 102 8.89 -23.54 -31.97
C HIS A 102 8.64 -24.10 -30.56
N ALA A 103 9.54 -24.97 -30.07
CA ALA A 103 9.46 -25.52 -28.73
C ALA A 103 9.53 -24.42 -27.66
N VAL A 104 10.47 -23.47 -27.79
CA VAL A 104 10.59 -22.33 -26.87
C VAL A 104 9.30 -21.50 -26.84
N ASN A 105 8.71 -21.20 -28.00
CA ASN A 105 7.45 -20.46 -28.07
C ASN A 105 6.27 -21.22 -27.42
N THR A 106 6.23 -22.54 -27.62
CA THR A 106 5.20 -23.40 -27.01
C THR A 106 5.33 -23.45 -25.49
N LEU A 107 6.57 -23.53 -24.99
CA LEU A 107 6.88 -23.50 -23.55
C LEU A 107 6.55 -22.14 -22.95
N ALA A 108 6.91 -21.05 -23.63
CA ALA A 108 6.58 -19.69 -23.22
C ALA A 108 5.06 -19.47 -23.14
N GLY A 109 4.29 -20.03 -24.09
CA GLY A 109 2.82 -20.01 -24.06
C GLY A 109 2.21 -20.73 -22.84
N ARG A 110 2.97 -21.63 -22.21
CA ARG A 110 2.62 -22.28 -20.94
C ARG A 110 3.20 -21.56 -19.72
N GLY A 111 3.78 -20.37 -19.89
CA GLY A 111 4.41 -19.59 -18.81
C GLY A 111 5.69 -20.22 -18.28
N LEU A 112 6.33 -21.10 -19.06
CA LEU A 112 7.59 -21.75 -18.69
C LEU A 112 8.74 -20.99 -19.33
N ARG A 113 9.76 -20.68 -18.54
CA ARG A 113 11.02 -20.14 -19.04
C ARG A 113 11.86 -21.29 -19.58
N ALA A 114 12.39 -21.15 -20.78
CA ALA A 114 13.30 -22.15 -21.36
C ALA A 114 14.76 -21.74 -21.15
N LEU A 115 15.63 -22.74 -20.95
CA LEU A 115 17.08 -22.62 -20.91
C LEU A 115 17.65 -23.61 -21.93
N GLY A 116 18.46 -23.13 -22.86
CA GLY A 116 19.09 -23.98 -23.86
C GLY A 116 20.36 -24.63 -23.32
N VAL A 117 20.61 -25.87 -23.71
CA VAL A 117 21.83 -26.62 -23.40
C VAL A 117 22.44 -27.13 -24.70
N ALA A 118 23.71 -26.82 -24.92
CA ALA A 118 24.48 -27.24 -26.08
C ALA A 118 25.82 -27.85 -25.66
N ARG A 119 26.32 -28.77 -26.48
CA ARG A 119 27.62 -29.45 -26.30
C ARG A 119 28.40 -29.37 -27.60
N THR A 120 29.73 -29.36 -27.55
CA THR A 120 30.57 -29.46 -28.75
C THR A 120 30.58 -30.86 -29.35
N ILE A 121 30.59 -30.95 -30.68
CA ILE A 121 30.61 -32.23 -31.40
C ILE A 121 31.91 -33.00 -31.07
N PRO A 122 31.88 -34.34 -30.91
CA PRO A 122 33.10 -35.11 -30.69
C PRO A 122 34.15 -34.84 -31.78
N GLY A 123 35.36 -34.44 -31.37
CA GLY A 123 36.47 -34.13 -32.27
C GLY A 123 36.59 -32.68 -32.74
N ASP A 124 35.61 -31.81 -32.45
CA ASP A 124 35.68 -30.37 -32.73
C ASP A 124 35.22 -29.55 -31.50
N LEU A 125 36.08 -28.67 -30.99
CA LEU A 125 35.82 -27.84 -29.81
C LEU A 125 35.18 -26.47 -30.14
N GLU A 126 34.95 -26.18 -31.42
CA GLU A 126 34.36 -24.92 -31.89
C GLU A 126 32.90 -25.08 -32.31
N THR A 127 32.52 -26.22 -32.89
CA THR A 127 31.15 -26.47 -33.34
C THR A 127 30.27 -27.06 -32.24
N TYR A 128 29.16 -26.38 -31.93
CA TYR A 128 28.17 -26.83 -30.94
C TYR A 128 26.98 -27.51 -31.61
N GLU A 129 26.47 -28.56 -30.97
CA GLU A 129 25.18 -29.19 -31.25
C GLU A 129 24.19 -28.94 -30.10
N LEU A 130 22.91 -28.85 -30.44
CA LEU A 130 21.84 -28.64 -29.46
C LEU A 130 21.50 -29.97 -28.76
N VAL A 131 21.76 -30.04 -27.46
CA VAL A 131 21.43 -31.20 -26.64
C VAL A 131 19.94 -31.19 -26.30
N GLY A 132 19.43 -30.03 -25.86
CA GLY A 132 18.02 -29.88 -25.52
C GLY A 132 17.70 -28.57 -24.80
N MET A 133 16.49 -28.52 -24.22
CA MET A 133 15.97 -27.37 -23.48
C MET A 133 15.51 -27.83 -22.09
N ILE A 134 15.83 -27.05 -21.07
CA ILE A 134 15.31 -27.21 -19.71
C ILE A 134 14.25 -26.14 -19.48
N THR A 135 13.12 -26.53 -18.88
CA THR A 135 12.07 -25.60 -18.49
C THR A 135 12.17 -25.27 -17.02
N LEU A 136 12.13 -23.97 -16.72
CA LEU A 136 12.06 -23.41 -15.39
C LEU A 136 10.69 -22.77 -15.23
N LEU A 137 10.03 -23.06 -14.13
CA LEU A 137 8.82 -22.36 -13.72
C LEU A 137 9.17 -21.54 -12.49
N ASP A 138 8.88 -20.25 -12.52
CA ASP A 138 8.78 -19.44 -11.31
C ASP A 138 7.31 -19.47 -10.88
N PRO A 139 6.92 -20.35 -9.95
CA PRO A 139 5.51 -20.45 -9.56
C PRO A 139 5.11 -19.18 -8.82
N PRO A 140 3.94 -18.59 -9.13
CA PRO A 140 3.41 -17.51 -8.31
C PRO A 140 3.25 -17.98 -6.87
N ARG A 141 3.46 -17.08 -5.91
CA ARG A 141 3.26 -17.42 -4.50
C ARG A 141 1.79 -17.81 -4.28
N PRO A 142 1.50 -18.76 -3.38
CA PRO A 142 0.14 -19.24 -3.15
C PRO A 142 -0.83 -18.13 -2.71
N ASP A 143 -0.30 -17.08 -2.09
CA ASP A 143 -1.07 -15.92 -1.61
C ASP A 143 -1.20 -14.79 -2.66
N SER A 144 -0.49 -14.84 -3.80
CA SER A 144 -0.45 -13.73 -4.76
C SER A 144 -1.80 -13.42 -5.38
N ALA A 145 -2.54 -14.44 -5.86
CA ALA A 145 -3.83 -14.23 -6.52
C ALA A 145 -4.87 -13.62 -5.55
N GLU A 146 -4.92 -14.13 -4.32
CA GLU A 146 -5.79 -13.60 -3.26
C GLU A 146 -5.41 -12.16 -2.90
N THR A 147 -4.11 -11.87 -2.78
CA THR A 147 -3.60 -10.53 -2.47
C THR A 147 -4.01 -9.54 -3.56
N ILE A 148 -3.84 -9.89 -4.83
CA ILE A 148 -4.23 -9.04 -5.96
C ILE A 148 -5.73 -8.76 -5.92
N ARG A 149 -6.56 -9.79 -5.67
CA ARG A 149 -8.00 -9.62 -5.53
C ARG A 149 -8.35 -8.65 -4.40
N ARG A 150 -7.79 -8.83 -3.20
CA ARG A 150 -8.03 -7.96 -2.04
C ARG A 150 -7.54 -6.53 -2.28
N CYS A 151 -6.39 -6.33 -2.92
CA CYS A 151 -5.91 -5.01 -3.31
C CYS A 151 -6.93 -4.31 -4.24
N ASN A 152 -7.43 -5.02 -5.25
CA ASN A 152 -8.44 -4.50 -6.17
C ASN A 152 -9.77 -4.18 -5.47
N GLU A 153 -10.23 -5.04 -4.55
CA GLU A 153 -11.41 -4.77 -3.69
C GLU A 153 -11.23 -3.49 -2.86
N TYR A 154 -10.01 -3.25 -2.37
CA TYR A 154 -9.63 -2.03 -1.67
C TYR A 154 -9.33 -0.84 -2.60
N GLY A 155 -9.56 -0.96 -3.90
CA GLY A 155 -9.33 0.09 -4.89
C GLY A 155 -7.84 0.45 -5.07
N VAL A 156 -6.94 -0.50 -4.81
CA VAL A 156 -5.50 -0.41 -5.10
C VAL A 156 -5.23 -1.31 -6.30
N GLU A 157 -4.96 -0.69 -7.45
CA GLU A 157 -4.65 -1.40 -8.68
C GLU A 157 -3.23 -1.98 -8.62
N VAL A 158 -3.11 -3.28 -8.94
CA VAL A 158 -1.82 -3.97 -8.97
C VAL A 158 -1.35 -4.10 -10.41
N LYS A 159 -0.13 -3.64 -10.70
CA LYS A 159 0.50 -3.76 -12.02
C LYS A 159 1.73 -4.67 -11.94
N MET A 160 1.84 -5.64 -12.84
CA MET A 160 2.98 -6.55 -12.91
C MET A 160 4.19 -5.86 -13.55
N ILE A 161 5.39 -6.07 -13.02
CA ILE A 161 6.64 -5.57 -13.62
C ILE A 161 7.62 -6.75 -13.65
N THR A 162 7.96 -7.24 -14.85
CA THR A 162 8.85 -8.41 -15.01
C THR A 162 9.87 -8.22 -16.14
N GLY A 163 11.05 -8.83 -15.96
CA GLY A 163 12.08 -8.94 -17.00
C GLY A 163 11.81 -10.10 -17.98
N ASP A 164 10.78 -10.92 -17.75
CA ASP A 164 10.42 -12.02 -18.64
C ASP A 164 9.82 -11.54 -19.96
N GLN A 165 9.78 -12.45 -20.94
CA GLN A 165 9.14 -12.19 -22.22
C GLN A 165 7.64 -11.94 -22.06
N LEU A 166 7.10 -11.11 -22.96
CA LEU A 166 5.68 -10.72 -22.97
C LEU A 166 4.71 -11.90 -22.92
N ILE A 167 5.02 -13.00 -23.62
CA ILE A 167 4.16 -14.19 -23.67
C ILE A 167 4.08 -14.85 -22.27
N ILE A 168 5.22 -14.99 -21.59
CA ILE A 168 5.30 -15.55 -20.23
C ILE A 168 4.55 -14.64 -19.25
N ALA A 169 4.81 -13.33 -19.32
CA ALA A 169 4.16 -12.35 -18.46
C ALA A 169 2.63 -12.38 -18.59
N LYS A 170 2.10 -12.49 -19.82
CA LYS A 170 0.65 -12.61 -20.09
C LYS A 170 0.04 -13.89 -19.50
N GLU A 171 0.78 -14.99 -19.53
CA GLU A 171 0.32 -16.26 -18.98
C GLU A 171 0.37 -16.27 -17.44
N VAL A 172 1.42 -15.72 -16.83
CA VAL A 172 1.50 -15.54 -15.37
C VAL A 172 0.39 -14.60 -14.88
N ALA A 173 0.17 -13.48 -15.59
CA ALA A 173 -0.92 -12.53 -15.29
C ALA A 173 -2.28 -13.24 -15.31
N HIS A 174 -2.53 -14.08 -16.31
CA HIS A 174 -3.77 -14.85 -16.40
C HIS A 174 -3.98 -15.79 -15.22
N ARG A 175 -2.94 -16.53 -14.82
CA ARG A 175 -3.01 -17.46 -13.66
C ARG A 175 -3.27 -16.73 -12.35
N LEU A 176 -2.77 -15.51 -12.23
CA LEU A 176 -2.98 -14.65 -11.06
C LEU A 176 -4.34 -13.95 -11.07
N GLY A 177 -5.18 -14.15 -12.09
CA GLY A 177 -6.46 -13.47 -12.24
C GLY A 177 -6.34 -11.99 -12.66
N MET A 178 -5.18 -11.59 -13.20
CA MET A 178 -4.97 -10.27 -13.79
C MET A 178 -5.41 -10.24 -15.25
N SER A 179 -5.75 -9.05 -15.74
CA SER A 179 -5.99 -8.81 -17.16
C SER A 179 -4.68 -8.93 -17.97
N ARG A 180 -4.82 -9.20 -19.27
CA ARG A 180 -3.70 -9.54 -20.18
C ARG A 180 -3.13 -8.32 -20.93
N VAL A 181 -3.48 -7.09 -20.55
CA VAL A 181 -2.96 -5.87 -21.20
C VAL A 181 -1.57 -5.57 -20.64
N ILE A 182 -0.60 -6.37 -21.06
CA ILE A 182 0.81 -6.22 -20.71
C ILE A 182 1.53 -5.48 -21.84
N LEU A 183 2.26 -4.43 -21.50
CA LEU A 183 3.09 -3.67 -22.44
C LEU A 183 4.52 -4.20 -22.44
N ASP A 184 5.16 -4.13 -23.61
CA ASP A 184 6.60 -4.37 -23.73
C ASP A 184 7.39 -3.09 -23.37
N ALA A 185 8.63 -3.25 -22.92
CA ALA A 185 9.60 -2.21 -22.67
C ALA A 185 9.73 -1.20 -23.83
N GLY A 186 9.65 -1.65 -25.07
CA GLY A 186 9.71 -0.79 -26.26
C GLY A 186 8.64 0.31 -26.28
N HIS A 187 7.46 0.05 -25.70
CA HIS A 187 6.39 1.06 -25.60
C HIS A 187 6.64 2.13 -24.53
N LEU A 188 7.57 1.92 -23.61
CA LEU A 188 7.92 2.88 -22.54
C LEU A 188 8.93 3.93 -23.00
N VAL A 189 9.69 3.62 -24.05
CA VAL A 189 10.79 4.45 -24.58
C VAL A 189 10.58 4.81 -26.05
N ASP A 190 9.34 4.67 -26.54
CA ASP A 190 8.95 4.94 -27.92
C ASP A 190 9.16 6.42 -28.27
N PRO A 191 10.14 6.77 -29.13
CA PRO A 191 10.48 8.16 -29.43
C PRO A 191 9.40 8.88 -30.24
N ASP A 192 8.50 8.13 -30.89
CA ASP A 192 7.44 8.68 -31.73
C ASP A 192 6.21 9.12 -30.91
N LYS A 193 6.16 8.80 -29.61
CA LYS A 193 5.03 9.11 -28.73
C LYS A 193 5.39 10.17 -27.70
N SER A 194 4.41 11.02 -27.39
CA SER A 194 4.59 12.00 -26.31
C SER A 194 4.59 11.34 -24.93
N ASP A 195 5.29 11.96 -23.97
CA ASP A 195 5.30 11.52 -22.56
C ASP A 195 3.87 11.35 -22.00
N GLU A 196 2.93 12.20 -22.42
CA GLU A 196 1.53 12.15 -22.01
C GLU A 196 0.79 10.91 -22.54
N GLU A 197 1.03 10.53 -23.80
CA GLU A 197 0.45 9.33 -24.40
C GLU A 197 1.02 8.06 -23.77
N ILE A 198 2.34 8.01 -23.56
CA ILE A 198 2.99 6.89 -22.86
C ILE A 198 2.44 6.78 -21.44
N THR A 199 2.24 7.90 -20.73
CA THR A 199 1.63 7.92 -19.41
C THR A 199 0.22 7.34 -19.41
N GLN A 200 -0.61 7.66 -20.41
CA GLN A 200 -1.96 7.09 -20.54
C GLN A 200 -1.94 5.59 -20.82
N HIS A 201 -0.98 5.11 -21.63
CA HIS A 201 -0.80 3.67 -21.84
C HIS A 201 -0.37 2.96 -20.56
N CYS A 202 0.56 3.56 -19.80
CA CYS A 202 0.98 3.03 -18.49
C CYS A 202 -0.19 2.98 -17.49
N GLU A 203 -1.08 3.98 -17.49
CA GLU A 203 -2.27 4.01 -16.64
C GLU A 203 -3.21 2.84 -16.96
N ARG A 204 -3.39 2.51 -18.25
CA ARG A 204 -4.30 1.44 -18.71
C ARG A 204 -3.71 0.03 -18.70
N ALA A 205 -2.38 -0.09 -18.65
CA ALA A 205 -1.70 -1.37 -18.71
C ALA A 205 -1.75 -2.11 -17.37
N ASP A 206 -1.98 -3.42 -17.40
CA ASP A 206 -1.98 -4.29 -16.21
C ASP A 206 -0.55 -4.74 -15.83
N GLY A 207 0.43 -4.50 -16.71
CA GLY A 207 1.81 -4.77 -16.42
C GLY A 207 2.77 -4.49 -17.57
N PHE A 208 4.05 -4.73 -17.29
CA PHE A 208 5.18 -4.41 -18.14
C PHE A 208 6.14 -5.60 -18.18
N ALA A 209 6.48 -6.05 -19.40
CA ALA A 209 7.38 -7.16 -19.66
C ALA A 209 8.71 -6.68 -20.26
N GLN A 210 9.74 -7.54 -20.22
CA GLN A 210 11.09 -7.26 -20.70
C GLN A 210 11.71 -5.97 -20.13
N VAL A 211 11.32 -5.58 -18.91
CA VAL A 211 11.78 -4.33 -18.31
C VAL A 211 13.19 -4.44 -17.73
N ILE A 212 14.02 -3.44 -18.01
CA ILE A 212 15.31 -3.22 -17.36
C ILE A 212 15.14 -2.26 -16.17
N PRO A 213 16.14 -2.12 -15.27
CA PRO A 213 16.03 -1.25 -14.08
C PRO A 213 15.57 0.18 -14.39
N GLU A 214 16.06 0.77 -15.46
CA GLU A 214 15.74 2.12 -15.93
C GLU A 214 14.25 2.24 -16.30
N HIS A 215 13.69 1.20 -16.91
CA HIS A 215 12.27 1.16 -17.28
C HIS A 215 11.38 1.08 -16.05
N LYS A 216 11.79 0.33 -15.01
CA LYS A 216 11.02 0.28 -13.74
C LYS A 216 10.93 1.66 -13.10
N TYR A 217 12.05 2.38 -13.04
CA TYR A 217 12.07 3.77 -12.55
C TYR A 217 11.16 4.68 -13.38
N ARG A 218 11.23 4.55 -14.71
CA ARG A 218 10.42 5.36 -15.64
C ARG A 218 8.92 5.13 -15.48
N VAL A 219 8.48 3.88 -15.32
CA VAL A 219 7.06 3.55 -15.08
C VAL A 219 6.56 4.24 -13.81
N VAL A 220 7.31 4.15 -12.71
CA VAL A 220 6.95 4.80 -11.44
C VAL A 220 6.85 6.32 -11.63
N GLU A 221 7.82 6.92 -12.32
CA GLU A 221 7.82 8.36 -12.59
C GLU A 221 6.62 8.82 -13.43
N LEU A 222 6.26 8.10 -14.50
CA LEU A 222 5.13 8.45 -15.36
C LEU A 222 3.80 8.36 -14.60
N LEU A 223 3.59 7.30 -13.81
CA LEU A 223 2.40 7.17 -12.97
C LEU A 223 2.32 8.26 -11.90
N GLN A 224 3.46 8.66 -11.31
CA GLN A 224 3.52 9.77 -10.37
C GLN A 224 3.24 11.13 -11.02
N LYS A 225 3.74 11.38 -12.25
CA LYS A 225 3.43 12.61 -13.02
C LYS A 225 1.93 12.76 -13.25
N ARG A 226 1.21 11.66 -13.41
CA ARG A 226 -0.25 11.64 -13.52
C ARG A 226 -0.98 11.98 -12.20
N GLY A 227 -0.26 12.03 -11.09
CA GLY A 227 -0.78 12.29 -9.75
C GLY A 227 -1.31 11.05 -9.04
N LEU A 228 -0.94 9.84 -9.50
CA LEU A 228 -1.21 8.59 -8.81
C LEU A 228 -0.17 8.37 -7.70
N LEU A 229 -0.61 7.77 -6.60
CA LEU A 229 0.30 7.32 -5.54
C LEU A 229 0.75 5.90 -5.88
N VAL A 230 2.06 5.72 -6.01
CA VAL A 230 2.65 4.45 -6.45
C VAL A 230 3.38 3.80 -5.29
N GLY A 231 2.94 2.59 -4.93
CA GLY A 231 3.73 1.66 -4.12
C GLY A 231 4.48 0.70 -5.03
N MET A 232 5.79 0.50 -4.80
CA MET A 232 6.59 -0.43 -5.59
C MET A 232 7.16 -1.53 -4.70
N THR A 233 7.06 -2.78 -5.14
CA THR A 233 7.73 -3.92 -4.50
C THR A 233 9.01 -4.26 -5.24
N GLY A 234 10.06 -4.67 -4.51
CA GLY A 234 11.32 -5.11 -5.09
C GLY A 234 12.16 -5.96 -4.14
N ASP A 235 13.10 -6.72 -4.70
CA ASP A 235 13.97 -7.64 -3.97
C ASP A 235 15.47 -7.43 -4.28
N GLY A 236 15.79 -7.05 -5.52
CA GLY A 236 17.15 -6.91 -6.02
C GLY A 236 17.71 -5.49 -5.96
N VAL A 237 19.04 -5.41 -6.10
CA VAL A 237 19.79 -4.14 -6.24
C VAL A 237 19.27 -3.31 -7.42
N ASN A 238 18.82 -4.00 -8.47
CA ASN A 238 18.23 -3.42 -9.67
C ASN A 238 16.94 -2.63 -9.40
N ASP A 239 16.22 -2.93 -8.32
CA ASP A 239 14.96 -2.27 -8.00
C ASP A 239 15.15 -1.05 -7.10
N ALA A 240 16.34 -0.86 -6.52
CA ALA A 240 16.63 0.20 -5.56
C ALA A 240 16.29 1.62 -6.08
N PRO A 241 16.63 2.02 -7.33
CA PRO A 241 16.29 3.35 -7.83
C PRO A 241 14.77 3.56 -7.92
N ALA A 242 14.04 2.55 -8.35
CA ALA A 242 12.60 2.63 -8.55
C ALA A 242 11.83 2.53 -7.22
N LEU A 243 12.30 1.72 -6.27
CA LEU A 243 11.84 1.70 -4.87
C LEU A 243 11.98 3.09 -4.24
N LYS A 244 13.13 3.75 -4.43
CA LYS A 244 13.38 5.08 -3.86
C LYS A 244 12.53 6.18 -4.50
N LYS A 245 12.19 6.03 -5.78
CA LYS A 245 11.34 6.97 -6.51
C LYS A 245 9.87 6.84 -6.13
N ALA A 246 9.41 5.64 -5.79
CA ALA A 246 8.03 5.37 -5.43
C ALA A 246 7.56 6.22 -4.22
N ASN A 247 6.25 6.40 -4.07
CA ASN A 247 5.71 7.06 -2.88
C ASN A 247 5.88 6.21 -1.63
N VAL A 248 5.88 4.88 -1.82
CA VAL A 248 6.22 3.89 -0.81
C VAL A 248 7.00 2.76 -1.48
N GLY A 249 8.29 2.65 -1.19
CA GLY A 249 9.11 1.51 -1.56
C GLY A 249 8.92 0.35 -0.57
N ILE A 250 8.65 -0.86 -1.07
CA ILE A 250 8.39 -2.06 -0.28
C ILE A 250 9.44 -3.14 -0.63
N ALA A 251 10.35 -3.39 0.28
CA ALA A 251 11.32 -4.48 0.17
C ALA A 251 10.70 -5.80 0.66
N VAL A 252 10.74 -6.85 -0.16
CA VAL A 252 10.17 -8.17 0.20
C VAL A 252 11.10 -8.98 1.12
N HIS A 253 10.54 -10.02 1.75
CA HIS A 253 11.33 -10.95 2.56
C HIS A 253 12.44 -11.62 1.73
N GLY A 254 13.68 -11.63 2.26
CA GLY A 254 14.85 -12.17 1.56
C GLY A 254 15.48 -11.22 0.54
N CYS A 255 15.07 -9.94 0.52
CA CYS A 255 15.67 -8.93 -0.35
C CYS A 255 17.15 -8.65 -0.02
N THR A 256 17.85 -8.14 -1.03
CA THR A 256 19.22 -7.63 -0.91
C THR A 256 19.30 -6.43 0.04
N ASP A 257 20.45 -6.24 0.69
CA ASP A 257 20.63 -5.10 1.61
C ASP A 257 20.48 -3.75 0.89
N ALA A 258 20.85 -3.68 -0.39
CA ALA A 258 20.64 -2.48 -1.21
C ALA A 258 19.15 -2.15 -1.38
N ALA A 259 18.30 -3.15 -1.68
CA ALA A 259 16.85 -2.95 -1.76
C ALA A 259 16.26 -2.58 -0.40
N ARG A 260 16.75 -3.19 0.69
CA ARG A 260 16.33 -2.88 2.06
C ARG A 260 16.63 -1.43 2.45
N SER A 261 17.80 -0.91 2.09
CA SER A 261 18.17 0.49 2.37
C SER A 261 17.43 1.49 1.49
N ALA A 262 16.96 1.09 0.31
CA ALA A 262 16.21 1.95 -0.60
C ALA A 262 14.71 2.04 -0.28
N ALA A 263 14.14 1.00 0.33
CA ALA A 263 12.71 0.90 0.65
C ALA A 263 12.31 1.66 1.93
N ASP A 264 11.05 2.09 2.00
CA ASP A 264 10.45 2.70 3.18
C ASP A 264 9.86 1.66 4.15
N ILE A 265 9.43 0.51 3.61
CA ILE A 265 8.87 -0.61 4.36
C ILE A 265 9.60 -1.89 3.97
N VAL A 266 9.95 -2.70 4.98
CA VAL A 266 10.60 -4.01 4.78
C VAL A 266 9.68 -5.10 5.33
N LEU A 267 9.30 -6.05 4.47
CA LEU A 267 8.47 -7.19 4.84
C LEU A 267 9.34 -8.28 5.46
N LEU A 268 9.12 -8.55 6.74
CA LEU A 268 9.83 -9.61 7.47
C LEU A 268 9.23 -10.98 7.25
N ALA A 269 7.95 -11.08 6.92
CA ALA A 269 7.28 -12.33 6.60
C ALA A 269 7.24 -12.55 5.07
N PRO A 270 7.35 -13.80 4.61
CA PRO A 270 7.20 -14.12 3.19
C PRO A 270 5.77 -13.89 2.72
N GLY A 271 5.61 -13.57 1.44
CA GLY A 271 4.29 -13.36 0.82
C GLY A 271 3.94 -11.90 0.58
N LEU A 272 2.99 -11.69 -0.33
CA LEU A 272 2.46 -10.36 -0.66
C LEU A 272 1.23 -10.01 0.20
N SER A 273 0.63 -10.99 0.87
CA SER A 273 -0.55 -10.80 1.73
C SER A 273 -0.32 -9.76 2.83
N THR A 274 0.90 -9.68 3.36
CA THR A 274 1.32 -8.70 4.37
C THR A 274 1.16 -7.24 3.92
N ILE A 275 1.20 -6.98 2.60
CA ILE A 275 0.95 -5.64 2.04
C ILE A 275 -0.50 -5.24 2.27
N VAL A 276 -1.45 -6.18 2.15
CA VAL A 276 -2.87 -5.92 2.40
C VAL A 276 -3.10 -5.61 3.87
N ASP A 277 -2.44 -6.33 4.77
CA ASP A 277 -2.50 -6.06 6.21
C ASP A 277 -1.90 -4.68 6.56
N GLY A 278 -0.81 -4.30 5.89
CA GLY A 278 -0.26 -2.95 5.95
C GLY A 278 -1.25 -1.88 5.47
N ILE A 279 -1.93 -2.10 4.34
CA ILE A 279 -2.95 -1.19 3.80
C ILE A 279 -4.12 -1.03 4.78
N THR A 280 -4.66 -2.13 5.30
CA THR A 280 -5.80 -2.10 6.23
C THR A 280 -5.44 -1.39 7.54
N THR A 281 -4.26 -1.68 8.09
CA THR A 281 -3.74 -1.04 9.31
C THR A 281 -3.50 0.46 9.10
N SER A 282 -2.84 0.83 7.99
CA SER A 282 -2.59 2.23 7.63
C SER A 282 -3.90 3.02 7.49
N ARG A 283 -4.92 2.43 6.84
CA ARG A 283 -6.25 3.04 6.72
C ARG A 283 -6.95 3.19 8.07
N ALA A 284 -6.83 2.22 8.98
CA ALA A 284 -7.40 2.34 10.32
C ALA A 284 -6.76 3.52 11.10
N ILE A 285 -5.43 3.62 11.08
CA ILE A 285 -4.68 4.72 11.71
C ILE A 285 -5.10 6.06 11.10
N PHE A 286 -5.20 6.12 9.77
CA PHE A 286 -5.63 7.33 9.06
C PHE A 286 -7.01 7.82 9.49
N GLN A 287 -7.97 6.90 9.65
CA GLN A 287 -9.33 7.25 10.10
C GLN A 287 -9.31 7.77 11.54
N ARG A 288 -8.52 7.16 12.43
CA ARG A 288 -8.33 7.65 13.81
C ARG A 288 -7.73 9.06 13.84
N MET A 289 -6.70 9.32 13.03
CA MET A 289 -6.11 10.67 12.92
C MET A 289 -7.12 11.71 12.41
N ARG A 290 -7.95 11.34 11.43
CA ARG A 290 -8.99 12.23 10.90
C ARG A 290 -10.03 12.56 11.97
N SER A 291 -10.49 11.58 12.73
CA SER A 291 -11.43 11.77 13.84
C SER A 291 -10.83 12.59 14.97
N TYR A 292 -9.56 12.34 15.32
CA TYR A 292 -8.82 13.17 16.28
C TYR A 292 -8.75 14.63 15.83
N ALA A 293 -8.35 14.89 14.59
CA ALA A 293 -8.23 16.24 14.06
C ALA A 293 -9.58 16.97 14.03
N LEU A 294 -10.64 16.30 13.57
CA LEU A 294 -12.00 16.85 13.55
C LEU A 294 -12.46 17.21 14.97
N TYR A 295 -12.30 16.30 15.92
CA TYR A 295 -12.64 16.56 17.32
C TYR A 295 -11.83 17.72 17.90
N ARG A 296 -10.50 17.68 17.79
CA ARG A 296 -9.60 18.66 18.40
C ARG A 296 -9.87 20.06 17.87
N ILE A 297 -10.02 20.21 16.55
CA ILE A 297 -10.30 21.52 15.94
C ILE A 297 -11.69 22.01 16.35
N THR A 298 -12.70 21.15 16.37
CA THR A 298 -14.06 21.50 16.81
C THR A 298 -14.06 22.03 18.25
N SER A 299 -13.40 21.31 19.17
CA SER A 299 -13.31 21.69 20.58
C SER A 299 -12.51 22.98 20.78
N THR A 300 -11.42 23.20 20.03
CA THR A 300 -10.65 24.44 20.08
C THR A 300 -11.47 25.64 19.59
N VAL A 301 -12.16 25.51 18.45
CA VAL A 301 -13.05 26.55 17.92
C VAL A 301 -14.12 26.88 18.94
N HIS A 302 -14.78 25.87 19.49
CA HIS A 302 -15.81 26.03 20.51
C HIS A 302 -15.30 26.82 21.72
N PHE A 303 -14.19 26.35 22.30
CA PHE A 303 -13.60 26.92 23.52
C PHE A 303 -13.19 28.38 23.29
N LEU A 304 -12.42 28.67 22.24
CA LEU A 304 -11.96 30.02 21.95
C LEU A 304 -13.13 30.96 21.64
N MET A 305 -14.07 30.53 20.80
CA MET A 305 -15.18 31.38 20.39
C MET A 305 -16.12 31.67 21.57
N PHE A 306 -16.39 30.68 22.42
CA PHE A 306 -17.21 30.88 23.62
C PHE A 306 -16.54 31.85 24.60
N PHE A 307 -15.30 31.58 25.03
CA PHE A 307 -14.61 32.40 26.02
C PHE A 307 -14.31 33.82 25.51
N PHE A 308 -13.95 33.98 24.23
CA PHE A 308 -13.74 35.29 23.63
C PHE A 308 -15.02 36.12 23.63
N CYS A 309 -16.13 35.55 23.14
CA CYS A 309 -17.39 36.29 23.03
C CYS A 309 -18.04 36.55 24.40
N ILE A 310 -18.03 35.58 25.33
CA ILE A 310 -18.65 35.79 26.66
C ILE A 310 -17.92 36.85 27.48
N THR A 311 -16.59 36.93 27.36
CA THR A 311 -15.81 37.97 28.04
C THR A 311 -16.16 39.36 27.50
N LEU A 312 -16.35 39.50 26.18
CA LEU A 312 -16.70 40.79 25.58
C LEU A 312 -18.14 41.23 25.86
N ILE A 313 -19.09 40.29 25.96
CA ILE A 313 -20.52 40.59 26.11
C ILE A 313 -20.89 40.77 27.58
N GLU A 314 -20.40 39.88 28.45
CA GLU A 314 -20.86 39.74 29.84
C GLU A 314 -19.79 40.08 30.89
N ASP A 315 -18.56 40.41 30.46
CA ASP A 315 -17.37 40.56 31.32
C ASP A 315 -17.19 39.38 32.30
N TRP A 316 -17.64 38.20 31.87
CA TRP A 316 -17.63 36.99 32.69
C TRP A 316 -16.37 36.18 32.43
N GLN A 317 -15.71 35.78 33.51
CA GLN A 317 -14.48 34.98 33.46
C GLN A 317 -14.60 33.74 34.34
N MET A 318 -13.98 32.66 33.90
CA MET A 318 -13.87 31.41 34.67
C MET A 318 -12.51 31.31 35.35
N SER A 319 -12.46 30.70 36.53
CA SER A 319 -11.20 30.43 37.23
C SER A 319 -10.25 29.59 36.38
N ALA A 320 -8.96 29.97 36.39
CA ALA A 320 -7.91 29.28 35.67
C ALA A 320 -7.79 27.80 36.05
N ILE A 321 -8.06 27.44 37.32
CA ILE A 321 -8.03 26.05 37.80
C ILE A 321 -9.05 25.19 37.06
N LEU A 322 -10.25 25.73 36.80
CA LEU A 322 -11.31 25.02 36.08
C LEU A 322 -10.97 24.86 34.59
N LEU A 323 -10.32 25.87 33.99
CA LEU A 323 -9.84 25.79 32.61
C LEU A 323 -8.76 24.71 32.46
N ILE A 324 -7.80 24.66 33.39
CA ILE A 324 -6.77 23.61 33.44
C ILE A 324 -7.41 22.23 33.59
N LEU A 325 -8.41 22.11 34.46
CA LEU A 325 -9.11 20.84 34.67
C LEU A 325 -9.88 20.37 33.42
N ILE A 326 -10.53 21.29 32.68
CA ILE A 326 -11.16 20.96 31.39
C ILE A 326 -10.10 20.47 30.40
N ALA A 327 -8.97 21.17 30.28
CA ALA A 327 -7.89 20.80 29.37
C ALA A 327 -7.32 19.42 29.70
N LEU A 328 -7.04 19.15 30.98
CA LEU A 328 -6.52 17.87 31.45
C LEU A 328 -7.47 16.70 31.16
N LEU A 329 -8.76 16.86 31.48
CA LEU A 329 -9.76 15.81 31.25
C LEU A 329 -9.97 15.56 29.75
N ASN A 330 -9.92 16.61 28.93
CA ASN A 330 -9.98 16.51 27.48
C ASN A 330 -8.80 15.72 26.93
N ASP A 331 -7.56 16.04 27.35
CA ASP A 331 -6.40 15.31 26.88
C ASP A 331 -6.43 13.84 27.29
N ALA A 332 -6.82 13.55 28.54
CA ALA A 332 -7.00 12.18 29.01
C ALA A 332 -8.01 11.39 28.15
N ALA A 333 -9.14 12.01 27.78
CA ALA A 333 -10.13 11.38 26.91
C ALA A 333 -9.63 11.18 25.47
N THR A 334 -8.85 12.13 24.93
CA THR A 334 -8.37 12.05 23.54
C THR A 334 -7.32 10.97 23.29
N LEU A 335 -6.53 10.60 24.30
CA LEU A 335 -5.51 9.55 24.16
C LEU A 335 -6.10 8.21 23.68
N VAL A 336 -7.35 7.93 24.05
CA VAL A 336 -8.01 6.66 23.74
C VAL A 336 -8.51 6.59 22.30
N ILE A 337 -8.56 7.70 21.55
CA ILE A 337 -8.86 7.71 20.11
C ILE A 337 -7.85 6.83 19.34
N ALA A 338 -6.59 6.77 19.79
CA ALA A 338 -5.54 6.00 19.11
C ALA A 338 -5.81 4.48 19.11
N VAL A 339 -6.56 3.97 20.08
CA VAL A 339 -6.88 2.54 20.25
C VAL A 339 -8.33 2.21 19.91
N ASP A 340 -9.05 3.14 19.29
CA ASP A 340 -10.45 2.96 18.94
C ASP A 340 -10.66 2.00 17.74
N ASN A 341 -11.84 1.38 17.68
CA ASN A 341 -12.28 0.56 16.56
C ASN A 341 -12.78 1.42 15.39
N ALA A 342 -11.85 1.95 14.60
CA ALA A 342 -12.15 2.81 13.46
C ALA A 342 -12.56 2.02 12.20
N LYS A 343 -13.64 2.43 11.54
CA LYS A 343 -14.11 1.83 10.29
C LYS A 343 -13.17 2.19 9.14
N ILE A 344 -12.51 1.19 8.55
CA ILE A 344 -11.58 1.42 7.43
C ILE A 344 -12.30 1.89 6.17
N SER A 345 -11.65 2.78 5.41
CA SER A 345 -12.13 3.17 4.09
C SER A 345 -11.90 2.04 3.07
N GLN A 346 -12.91 1.74 2.26
CA GLN A 346 -12.78 0.72 1.22
C GLN A 346 -11.94 1.20 0.04
N LYS A 347 -11.90 2.50 -0.25
CA LYS A 347 -11.07 3.08 -1.31
C LYS A 347 -9.96 3.96 -0.70
N PRO A 348 -8.86 4.23 -1.43
CA PRO A 348 -7.85 5.17 -0.99
C PRO A 348 -8.49 6.53 -0.63
N ASP A 349 -8.27 6.99 0.60
CA ASP A 349 -8.76 8.27 1.09
C ASP A 349 -7.62 9.28 1.16
N LYS A 350 -7.95 10.57 1.13
CA LYS A 350 -6.97 11.66 1.19
C LYS A 350 -7.42 12.72 2.18
N TRP A 351 -6.46 13.43 2.76
CA TRP A 351 -6.76 14.56 3.65
C TRP A 351 -7.51 15.66 2.88
N ARG A 352 -8.79 15.81 3.19
CA ARG A 352 -9.63 16.91 2.70
C ARG A 352 -9.67 18.02 3.74
N LEU A 353 -8.54 18.72 3.93
CA LEU A 353 -8.39 19.75 4.96
C LEU A 353 -9.51 20.79 4.95
N GLY A 354 -9.94 21.26 3.77
CA GLY A 354 -11.04 22.23 3.68
C GLY A 354 -12.37 21.69 4.21
N GLN A 355 -12.68 20.41 3.96
CA GLN A 355 -13.87 19.76 4.52
C GLN A 355 -13.76 19.63 6.03
N LEU A 356 -12.59 19.20 6.51
CA LEU A 356 -12.34 19.02 7.93
C LEU A 356 -12.49 20.35 8.69
N ILE A 357 -11.88 21.43 8.20
CA ILE A 357 -11.95 22.76 8.81
C ILE A 357 -13.38 23.30 8.79
N THR A 358 -14.08 23.26 7.65
CA THR A 358 -15.45 23.76 7.56
C THR A 358 -16.40 22.98 8.49
N LEU A 359 -16.28 21.65 8.52
CA LEU A 359 -17.10 20.84 9.43
C LEU A 359 -16.80 21.18 10.89
N SER A 360 -15.52 21.31 11.24
CA SER A 360 -15.12 21.67 12.61
C SER A 360 -15.63 23.05 13.02
N LEU A 361 -15.62 24.02 12.09
CA LEU A 361 -16.12 25.36 12.33
C LEU A 361 -17.63 25.34 12.57
N VAL A 362 -18.41 24.64 11.73
CA VAL A 362 -19.86 24.56 11.90
C VAL A 362 -20.24 23.87 13.22
N LEU A 363 -19.61 22.73 13.54
CA LEU A 363 -19.87 22.03 14.80
C LEU A 363 -19.43 22.86 16.01
N GLY A 364 -18.27 23.52 15.93
CA GLY A 364 -17.77 24.40 16.98
C GLY A 364 -18.70 25.59 17.23
N THR A 365 -19.23 26.21 16.16
CA THR A 365 -20.18 27.30 16.26
C THR A 365 -21.50 26.87 16.90
N LEU A 366 -22.03 25.70 16.53
CA LEU A 366 -23.25 25.16 17.14
C LEU A 366 -23.04 24.81 18.62
N LEU A 367 -21.89 24.23 18.98
CA LEU A 367 -21.52 24.01 20.38
C LEU A 367 -21.43 25.31 21.16
N THR A 368 -20.85 26.37 20.58
CA THR A 368 -20.78 27.66 21.26
C THR A 368 -22.16 28.28 21.45
N ALA A 369 -23.06 28.17 20.47
CA ALA A 369 -24.46 28.57 20.63
C ALA A 369 -25.15 27.80 21.77
N ALA A 370 -24.88 26.49 21.89
CA ALA A 370 -25.37 25.66 22.98
C ALA A 370 -24.84 26.12 24.36
N SER A 371 -23.57 26.51 24.45
CA SER A 371 -22.98 27.04 25.68
C SER A 371 -23.56 28.41 26.05
N PHE A 372 -23.79 29.29 25.09
CA PHE A 372 -24.47 30.56 25.34
C PHE A 372 -25.90 30.34 25.82
N ALA A 373 -26.64 29.42 25.19
CA ALA A 373 -27.99 29.07 25.63
C ALA A 373 -28.00 28.59 27.08
N HIS A 374 -27.07 27.70 27.47
CA HIS A 374 -26.94 27.27 28.86
C HIS A 374 -26.57 28.40 29.82
N TYR A 375 -25.65 29.27 29.42
CA TYR A 375 -25.23 30.40 30.24
C TYR A 375 -26.42 31.31 30.56
N TYR A 376 -27.18 31.73 29.55
CA TYR A 376 -28.35 32.59 29.74
C TYR A 376 -29.48 31.88 30.48
N ILE A 377 -29.71 30.58 30.27
CA ILE A 377 -30.67 29.83 31.07
C ILE A 377 -30.27 29.82 32.55
N ALA A 378 -28.99 29.58 32.87
CA ALA A 378 -28.50 29.59 34.24
C ALA A 378 -28.60 30.99 34.89
N LYS A 379 -28.31 32.05 34.13
CA LYS A 379 -28.32 33.44 34.61
C LYS A 379 -29.73 34.04 34.71
N ASP A 380 -30.53 33.93 33.65
CA ASP A 380 -31.77 34.70 33.50
C ASP A 380 -33.02 33.92 33.92
N VAL A 381 -33.00 32.58 33.81
CA VAL A 381 -34.17 31.75 34.19
C VAL A 381 -34.05 31.25 35.63
N PHE A 382 -32.85 30.78 36.01
CA PHE A 382 -32.62 30.21 37.34
C PHE A 382 -31.92 31.18 38.31
N HIS A 383 -31.51 32.36 37.85
CA HIS A 383 -30.91 33.41 38.67
C HIS A 383 -29.75 32.93 39.56
N PHE A 384 -28.85 32.13 38.97
CA PHE A 384 -27.70 31.62 39.70
C PHE A 384 -26.63 32.68 39.97
N ASP A 385 -26.00 32.54 41.13
CA ASP A 385 -24.82 33.32 41.51
C ASP A 385 -23.66 33.07 40.53
N SER A 386 -22.79 34.06 40.32
CA SER A 386 -21.68 33.97 39.37
C SER A 386 -20.78 32.75 39.56
N GLU A 387 -20.57 32.31 40.82
CA GLU A 387 -19.77 31.12 41.11
C GLU A 387 -20.50 29.81 40.76
N LYS A 388 -21.82 29.74 40.95
CA LYS A 388 -22.63 28.58 40.53
C LYS A 388 -22.69 28.49 39.01
N ILE A 389 -22.81 29.63 38.32
CA ILE A 389 -22.73 29.68 36.85
C ILE A 389 -21.38 29.11 36.37
N ALA A 390 -20.26 29.44 37.03
CA ALA A 390 -18.96 28.87 36.68
C ALA A 390 -18.90 27.34 36.82
N THR A 391 -19.60 26.79 37.81
CA THR A 391 -19.69 25.33 38.00
C THR A 391 -20.52 24.66 36.92
N VAL A 392 -21.69 25.25 36.61
CA VAL A 392 -22.57 24.78 35.54
C VAL A 392 -21.86 24.83 34.19
N MET A 393 -21.20 25.95 33.90
CA MET A 393 -20.46 26.13 32.65
C MET A 393 -19.22 25.23 32.57
N TYR A 394 -18.51 25.01 33.68
CA TYR A 394 -17.43 24.02 33.74
C TYR A 394 -17.92 22.63 33.32
N LEU A 395 -19.02 22.14 33.90
CA LEU A 395 -19.56 20.82 33.57
C LEU A 395 -20.09 20.78 32.13
N HIS A 396 -20.72 21.85 31.65
CA HIS A 396 -21.23 21.92 30.28
C HIS A 396 -20.11 21.94 29.22
N ILE A 397 -19.12 22.82 29.38
CA ILE A 397 -17.98 22.97 28.45
C ILE A 397 -17.07 21.73 28.50
N SER A 398 -17.01 21.05 29.65
CA SER A 398 -16.39 19.72 29.72
C SER A 398 -17.24 18.71 28.94
N SER A 399 -18.49 18.48 29.32
CA SER A 399 -19.26 17.33 28.82
C SER A 399 -19.73 17.42 27.37
N CYS A 400 -20.18 18.58 26.91
CA CYS A 400 -20.82 18.71 25.61
C CYS A 400 -19.85 18.40 24.44
N PRO A 401 -18.65 19.01 24.37
CA PRO A 401 -17.65 18.64 23.37
C PRO A 401 -17.18 17.19 23.53
N HIS A 402 -17.01 16.69 24.76
CA HIS A 402 -16.58 15.32 24.99
C HIS A 402 -17.52 14.30 24.38
N PHE A 403 -18.85 14.47 24.46
CA PHE A 403 -19.75 13.53 23.79
C PHE A 403 -19.67 13.59 22.26
N VAL A 404 -19.31 14.74 21.69
CA VAL A 404 -19.09 14.88 20.23
C VAL A 404 -17.96 13.98 19.73
N ILE A 405 -17.03 13.54 20.58
CA ILE A 405 -15.99 12.55 20.23
C ILE A 405 -16.57 11.24 19.67
N PHE A 406 -17.75 10.82 20.16
CA PHE A 406 -18.44 9.61 19.67
C PHE A 406 -18.97 9.81 18.26
N SER A 407 -19.38 11.04 17.93
CA SER A 407 -19.90 11.40 16.62
C SER A 407 -18.77 11.55 15.59
N THR A 408 -17.66 12.20 15.96
CA THR A 408 -16.55 12.52 15.04
C THR A 408 -15.70 11.29 14.67
N ARG A 409 -15.85 10.16 15.36
CA ARG A 409 -15.30 8.85 14.97
C ARG A 409 -15.75 8.39 13.59
N LEU A 410 -16.96 8.76 13.16
CA LEU A 410 -17.60 8.25 11.96
C LEU A 410 -18.04 9.39 11.05
N SER A 411 -17.98 9.16 9.74
CA SER A 411 -18.62 10.05 8.76
C SER A 411 -20.14 9.86 8.71
N GLY A 412 -20.62 8.65 9.03
CA GLY A 412 -22.03 8.31 9.18
C GLY A 412 -22.54 8.56 10.60
N TYR A 413 -23.67 7.97 10.98
CA TYR A 413 -24.22 8.15 12.32
C TYR A 413 -23.40 7.42 13.38
N PHE A 414 -23.44 7.91 14.62
CA PHE A 414 -22.62 7.35 15.72
C PHE A 414 -22.92 5.87 16.02
N TRP A 415 -24.14 5.39 15.72
CA TRP A 415 -24.56 4.00 15.94
C TRP A 415 -24.13 3.02 14.84
N GLU A 416 -23.56 3.48 13.72
CA GLU A 416 -23.12 2.58 12.65
C GLU A 416 -21.90 1.73 13.04
N ASN A 417 -21.12 2.17 14.02
CA ASN A 417 -19.96 1.42 14.52
C ASN A 417 -19.71 1.71 16.00
N ILE A 418 -19.78 0.65 16.80
CA ILE A 418 -19.62 0.70 18.25
C ILE A 418 -18.14 1.01 18.60
N PRO A 419 -17.88 1.99 19.48
CA PRO A 419 -16.52 2.29 19.95
C PRO A 419 -15.92 1.13 20.76
N SER A 420 -14.60 1.13 20.91
CA SER A 420 -13.96 0.17 21.81
C SER A 420 -14.43 0.37 23.26
N ILE A 421 -14.48 -0.71 24.04
CA ILE A 421 -14.92 -0.63 25.45
C ILE A 421 -14.02 0.33 26.24
N THR A 422 -12.70 0.28 25.98
CA THR A 422 -11.72 1.20 26.57
C THR A 422 -12.05 2.66 26.28
N PHE A 423 -12.49 2.96 25.05
CA PHE A 423 -12.90 4.30 24.65
C PHE A 423 -14.14 4.77 25.43
N ILE A 424 -15.16 3.92 25.54
CA ILE A 424 -16.38 4.25 26.30
C ILE A 424 -16.04 4.52 27.77
N ILE A 425 -15.29 3.62 28.40
CA ILE A 425 -14.94 3.73 29.82
C ILE A 425 -14.12 4.99 30.08
N ALA A 426 -13.15 5.31 29.22
CA ALA A 426 -12.33 6.50 29.41
C ALA A 426 -13.13 7.79 29.27
N VAL A 427 -13.92 7.94 28.21
CA VAL A 427 -14.71 9.16 27.97
C VAL A 427 -15.80 9.32 29.04
N LEU A 428 -16.55 8.26 29.35
CA LEU A 428 -17.57 8.33 30.40
C LEU A 428 -16.94 8.51 31.78
N GLY A 429 -15.78 7.91 32.03
CA GLY A 429 -15.02 8.07 33.28
C GLY A 429 -14.63 9.51 33.55
N THR A 430 -14.14 10.24 32.53
CA THR A 430 -13.83 11.67 32.69
C THR A 430 -15.08 12.51 32.94
N GLN A 431 -16.22 12.15 32.36
CA GLN A 431 -17.49 12.84 32.58
C GLN A 431 -18.09 12.58 33.95
N VAL A 432 -18.06 11.33 34.42
CA VAL A 432 -18.47 10.98 35.77
C VAL A 432 -17.60 11.72 36.78
N PHE A 433 -16.28 11.76 36.56
CA PHE A 433 -15.37 12.50 37.43
C PHE A 433 -15.67 14.01 37.44
N ALA A 434 -15.84 14.64 36.29
CA ALA A 434 -16.22 16.05 36.19
C ALA A 434 -17.57 16.34 36.89
N MET A 435 -18.56 15.46 36.69
CA MET A 435 -19.87 15.57 37.31
C MET A 435 -19.78 15.48 38.84
N LEU A 436 -19.01 14.53 39.38
CA LEU A 436 -18.84 14.38 40.83
C LEU A 436 -18.14 15.60 41.46
N ILE A 437 -17.14 16.18 40.78
CA ILE A 437 -16.49 17.42 41.23
C ILE A 437 -17.50 18.57 41.35
N SER A 438 -18.38 18.73 40.36
CA SER A 438 -19.41 19.77 40.36
C SER A 438 -20.51 19.51 41.40
N ILE A 439 -20.93 18.25 41.59
CA ILE A 439 -21.99 17.89 42.56
C ILE A 439 -21.52 18.11 43.99
N TYR A 440 -20.34 17.59 44.35
CA TYR A 440 -19.81 17.66 45.72
C TYR A 440 -19.06 18.95 46.03
N GLY A 441 -18.75 19.74 45.00
CA GLY A 441 -18.13 21.04 45.14
C GLY A 441 -16.69 20.99 45.67
N LEU A 442 -15.88 20.07 45.14
CA LEU A 442 -14.48 19.88 45.58
C LEU A 442 -13.59 21.08 45.24
N LEU A 443 -13.84 21.70 44.08
CA LEU A 443 -13.10 22.85 43.53
C LEU A 443 -14.01 24.01 43.10
N THR A 444 -15.32 23.84 43.29
CA THR A 444 -16.38 24.73 42.80
C THR A 444 -17.54 24.73 43.79
N PRO A 445 -18.43 25.74 43.78
CA PRO A 445 -19.66 25.67 44.55
C PRO A 445 -20.53 24.47 44.16
N LYS A 446 -21.26 23.93 45.14
CA LYS A 446 -22.10 22.74 44.94
C LYS A 446 -23.34 23.07 44.11
N ILE A 447 -23.56 22.32 43.02
CA ILE A 447 -24.78 22.44 42.18
C ILE A 447 -25.83 21.35 42.47
N GLY A 448 -25.44 20.28 43.19
CA GLY A 448 -26.31 19.15 43.53
C GLY A 448 -26.59 18.18 42.37
N TRP A 449 -27.15 17.01 42.72
CA TRP A 449 -27.40 15.90 41.76
C TRP A 449 -28.37 16.26 40.65
N GLY A 450 -29.42 17.03 40.94
CA GLY A 450 -30.43 17.44 39.96
C GLY A 450 -29.78 18.17 38.78
N TRP A 451 -28.93 19.16 39.06
CA TRP A 451 -28.23 19.91 38.02
C TRP A 451 -27.12 19.12 37.36
N GLY A 452 -26.32 18.36 38.12
CA GLY A 452 -25.25 17.53 37.57
C GLY A 452 -25.76 16.55 36.50
N VAL A 453 -26.83 15.82 36.81
CA VAL A 453 -27.45 14.86 35.87
C VAL A 453 -28.13 15.59 34.70
N THR A 454 -28.84 16.69 34.98
CA THR A 454 -29.52 17.47 33.94
C THR A 454 -28.54 17.98 32.89
N ILE A 455 -27.38 18.53 33.30
CA ILE A 455 -26.36 19.03 32.37
C ILE A 455 -25.83 17.90 31.49
N ILE A 456 -25.56 16.72 32.05
CA ILE A 456 -25.15 15.54 31.27
C ILE A 456 -26.24 15.13 30.27
N CYS A 457 -27.51 15.10 30.68
CA CYS A 457 -28.64 14.80 29.80
C CYS A 457 -28.75 15.82 28.66
N ILE A 458 -28.58 17.11 28.93
CA ILE A 458 -28.64 18.13 27.89
C ILE A 458 -27.44 17.98 26.94
N SER A 459 -26.23 17.71 27.47
CA SER A 459 -25.04 17.43 26.65
C SER A 459 -25.22 16.21 25.74
N LEU A 460 -25.89 15.15 26.22
CA LEU A 460 -26.26 13.99 25.39
C LEU A 460 -27.29 14.37 24.30
N GLY A 461 -28.28 15.21 24.63
CA GLY A 461 -29.23 15.73 23.65
C GLY A 461 -28.57 16.53 22.53
N TYR A 462 -27.65 17.44 22.89
CA TYR A 462 -26.86 18.19 21.91
C TYR A 462 -25.96 17.30 21.06
N PHE A 463 -25.36 16.27 21.66
CA PHE A 463 -24.58 15.29 20.92
C PHE A 463 -25.39 14.63 19.79
N VAL A 464 -26.63 14.19 20.07
CA VAL A 464 -27.49 13.58 19.04
C VAL A 464 -27.83 14.58 17.93
N PHE A 465 -28.14 15.82 18.30
CA PHE A 465 -28.40 16.89 17.32
C PHE A 465 -27.18 17.18 16.43
N LEU A 466 -25.98 17.30 17.03
CA LEU A 466 -24.74 17.54 16.30
C LEU A 466 -24.35 16.37 15.40
N ASP A 467 -24.61 15.12 15.82
CA ASP A 467 -24.40 13.96 14.97
C ASP A 467 -25.28 14.02 13.72
N PHE A 468 -26.55 14.39 13.88
CA PHE A 468 -27.45 14.61 12.74
C PHE A 468 -26.92 15.70 11.80
N VAL A 469 -26.55 16.87 12.33
CA VAL A 469 -26.00 17.97 11.51
C VAL A 469 -24.74 17.54 10.77
N LYS A 470 -23.81 16.87 11.45
CA LYS A 470 -22.57 16.34 10.86
C LYS A 470 -22.87 15.39 9.70
N VAL A 471 -23.79 14.45 9.87
CA VAL A 471 -24.15 13.49 8.82
C VAL A 471 -24.79 14.19 7.62
N GLN A 472 -25.69 15.16 7.83
CA GLN A 472 -26.26 15.93 6.72
C GLN A 472 -25.17 16.70 5.97
N LEU A 473 -24.25 17.35 6.69
CA LEU A 473 -23.13 18.04 6.07
C LEU A 473 -22.28 17.09 5.23
N PHE A 474 -21.99 15.87 5.71
CA PHE A 474 -21.27 14.86 4.93
C PHE A 474 -22.02 14.41 3.68
N ARG A 475 -23.35 14.23 3.75
CA ARG A 475 -24.19 13.81 2.61
C ARG A 475 -24.25 14.86 1.51
N TYR A 476 -24.40 16.13 1.86
CA TYR A 476 -24.43 17.24 0.89
C TYR A 476 -23.03 17.69 0.47
N TRP A 477 -21.95 17.13 1.03
CA TRP A 477 -20.60 17.55 0.74
C TRP A 477 -20.11 17.08 -0.64
N SER A 478 -20.05 18.00 -1.60
CA SER A 478 -19.49 17.74 -2.93
C SER A 478 -18.13 18.43 -3.11
N PHE A 479 -17.34 17.94 -4.09
CA PHE A 479 -16.11 18.63 -4.51
C PHE A 479 -16.41 20.05 -5.02
N GLU A 480 -17.57 20.22 -5.66
CA GLU A 480 -18.05 21.53 -6.12
C GLU A 480 -18.31 22.49 -4.94
N LEU A 481 -18.94 21.99 -3.88
CA LEU A 481 -19.13 22.76 -2.64
C LEU A 481 -17.78 23.19 -2.04
N THR A 482 -16.80 22.29 -2.04
CA THR A 482 -15.44 22.59 -1.55
C THR A 482 -14.76 23.66 -2.41
N ALA A 483 -14.88 23.58 -3.74
CA ALA A 483 -14.30 24.55 -4.65
C ALA A 483 -14.99 25.92 -4.57
N LYS A 484 -16.27 25.96 -4.21
CA LYS A 484 -17.05 27.19 -3.98
C LYS A 484 -16.72 27.85 -2.64
N LEU A 485 -16.67 27.08 -1.55
CA LEU A 485 -16.38 27.58 -0.21
C LEU A 485 -14.92 27.99 -0.02
N TRP A 486 -13.98 27.27 -0.65
CA TRP A 486 -12.54 27.53 -0.56
C TRP A 486 -11.91 27.63 -1.96
N PRO A 487 -12.11 28.77 -2.65
CA PRO A 487 -11.64 28.95 -4.01
C PRO A 487 -10.10 29.09 -4.05
N SER A 488 -9.46 28.26 -4.87
CA SER A 488 -8.05 28.38 -5.26
C SER A 488 -7.95 28.24 -6.77
N LYS A 489 -6.97 28.90 -7.42
CA LYS A 489 -6.75 28.82 -8.87
C LYS A 489 -6.73 27.36 -9.34
N THR A 490 -5.96 26.50 -8.66
CA THR A 490 -5.84 25.07 -8.96
C THR A 490 -7.17 24.31 -8.81
N ARG A 491 -7.99 24.66 -7.81
CA ARG A 491 -9.29 23.99 -7.58
C ARG A 491 -10.32 24.40 -8.63
N ARG A 492 -10.30 25.65 -9.08
CA ARG A 492 -11.16 26.16 -10.15
C ARG A 492 -10.84 25.49 -11.48
N THR A 493 -9.56 25.42 -11.85
CA THR A 493 -9.10 24.71 -13.05
C THR A 493 -9.51 23.24 -12.99
N LYS A 494 -9.23 22.54 -11.88
CA LYS A 494 -9.61 21.12 -11.71
C LYS A 494 -11.13 20.88 -11.76
N LEU A 495 -11.93 21.84 -11.32
CA LEU A 495 -13.40 21.76 -11.44
C LEU A 495 -13.83 21.94 -12.91
N GLN A 496 -13.21 22.87 -13.63
CA GLN A 496 -13.45 23.08 -15.07
C GLN A 496 -13.05 21.84 -15.87
N ASP A 497 -11.88 21.26 -15.62
CA ASP A 497 -11.40 20.04 -16.29
C ASP A 497 -12.34 18.86 -16.05
N ARG A 498 -12.84 18.71 -14.82
CA ARG A 498 -13.83 17.68 -14.49
C ARG A 498 -15.15 17.88 -15.22
N LYS A 499 -15.61 19.13 -15.33
CA LYS A 499 -16.83 19.45 -16.11
C LYS A 499 -16.61 19.16 -17.59
N ALA A 500 -15.47 19.55 -18.16
CA ALA A 500 -15.10 19.28 -19.54
C ALA A 500 -15.00 17.77 -19.83
N TYR A 501 -14.34 17.01 -18.94
CA TYR A 501 -14.23 15.56 -19.04
C TYR A 501 -15.60 14.89 -18.95
N ALA A 502 -16.47 15.30 -18.01
CA ALA A 502 -17.81 14.74 -17.87
C ALA A 502 -18.68 15.00 -19.13
N ILE A 503 -18.56 16.19 -19.74
CA ILE A 503 -19.23 16.51 -21.01
C ILE A 503 -18.72 15.61 -22.14
N ASN A 504 -17.41 15.46 -22.26
CA ASN A 504 -16.81 14.59 -23.28
C ASN A 504 -17.21 13.11 -23.08
N HIS A 505 -17.18 12.63 -21.85
CA HIS A 505 -17.60 11.27 -21.52
C HIS A 505 -19.10 11.05 -21.81
N ALA A 506 -19.96 12.01 -21.47
CA ALA A 506 -21.39 11.94 -21.79
C ALA A 506 -21.65 11.92 -23.30
N ARG A 507 -20.87 12.67 -24.09
CA ARG A 507 -20.93 12.61 -25.56
C ARG A 507 -20.50 11.25 -26.12
N ILE A 508 -19.46 10.65 -25.55
CA ILE A 508 -18.97 9.32 -25.97
C ILE A 508 -20.02 8.27 -25.64
N VAL A 509 -20.59 8.28 -24.43
CA VAL A 509 -21.60 7.30 -24.01
C VAL A 509 -22.93 7.49 -24.72
N GLY A 510 -23.33 8.72 -25.06
CA GLY A 510 -24.56 8.99 -25.81
C GLY A 510 -24.48 8.67 -27.31
N ASN A 511 -23.28 8.42 -27.84
CA ASN A 511 -23.04 8.00 -29.22
C ASN A 511 -22.85 6.47 -29.35
N ILE A 512 -22.96 5.73 -28.25
CA ILE A 512 -23.03 4.26 -28.18
C ILE A 512 -24.50 3.92 -27.92
#